data_AF-H2ANN0-F1
#
_entry.id   AF-H2ANN0-F1
#
_cell.length_a   1.000
_cell.length_b   1.000
_cell.length_c   1.000
_cell.angle_alpha   90.00
_cell.angle_beta   90.00
_cell.angle_gamma   90.00
#
_symmetry.space_group_name_H-M   'P 1'
#
loop_
_entity.id
_entity.type
_entity.pdbx_description
1 polymer ?
#
loop_
_entity_poly.entity_id
_entity_poly.type
_entity_poly.pdbx_seq_one_letter_code
_entity_poly.pdbx_strand_id
1 'polypeptide(L)'
;MKPWRSLLIKNDKVNRIMPHLPDKTSPLFTQFERWSGKKKRLYITNNSEPGTNPFHLSQNLFANLVASPMRHERFSKTKSPKLLLIQSKIDMKSKQLKLCSIQSRTGKNSYVLNSEKVLEKMAKSPMVLSPLHLYSSKITNLNPSDIAMDKQSFLENYRIELINSIKQAYKNHLKNEAKEGDIGVIYDESNPKIMEIINILKGRQLQINLGALKESIGEEVVPSKHFLDSKTDMDLVILVYKLLNFLKN
;
A
#
# COMPACT_ATOMS: atom_id res chain seq x y z
N MET A 1 -33.31 -23.66 -43.39
CA MET A 1 -32.73 -24.04 -42.08
C MET A 1 -31.45 -24.84 -42.32
N LYS A 2 -30.27 -24.36 -41.91
CA LYS A 2 -28.98 -25.00 -42.23
C LYS A 2 -28.60 -26.06 -41.16
N PRO A 3 -28.09 -27.25 -41.54
CA PRO A 3 -28.08 -28.46 -40.70
C PRO A 3 -26.83 -28.64 -39.84
N TRP A 4 -26.10 -27.56 -39.51
CA TRP A 4 -24.83 -27.62 -38.77
C TRP A 4 -24.98 -27.55 -37.24
N ARG A 5 -26.20 -27.41 -36.71
CA ARG A 5 -26.46 -27.34 -35.25
C ARG A 5 -26.44 -28.71 -34.55
N SER A 6 -26.33 -29.83 -35.26
CA SER A 6 -26.33 -31.18 -34.67
C SER A 6 -24.93 -31.76 -34.43
N LEU A 7 -23.85 -31.02 -34.71
CA LEU A 7 -22.48 -31.51 -34.60
C LEU A 7 -21.71 -31.03 -33.35
N LEU A 8 -22.36 -30.35 -32.41
CA LEU A 8 -21.71 -29.94 -31.16
C LEU A 8 -22.49 -30.46 -29.96
N ILE A 9 -21.81 -31.36 -29.24
CA ILE A 9 -22.08 -31.90 -27.91
C ILE A 9 -22.93 -33.18 -27.89
N LYS A 10 -22.34 -34.28 -28.37
CA LYS A 10 -22.49 -35.57 -27.68
C LYS A 10 -21.62 -35.52 -26.42
N ASN A 11 -22.20 -35.84 -25.27
CA ASN A 11 -21.49 -35.96 -24.00
C ASN A 11 -20.60 -37.22 -24.02
N ASP A 12 -19.42 -37.12 -24.62
CA ASP A 12 -18.36 -38.10 -24.38
C ASP A 12 -17.57 -37.67 -23.15
N LYS A 13 -17.45 -38.59 -22.19
CA LYS A 13 -16.68 -38.44 -20.96
C LYS A 13 -15.19 -38.33 -21.33
N VAL A 14 -14.72 -37.12 -21.62
CA VAL A 14 -13.30 -36.84 -21.78
C VAL A 14 -12.66 -36.88 -20.40
N ASN A 15 -11.92 -37.95 -20.11
CA ASN A 15 -11.00 -38.03 -18.98
C ASN A 15 -10.00 -36.88 -19.09
N ARG A 16 -10.17 -35.86 -18.22
CA ARG A 16 -9.22 -34.75 -18.13
C ARG A 16 -7.93 -35.26 -17.47
N ILE A 17 -6.91 -35.52 -18.28
CA ILE A 17 -5.55 -35.72 -17.79
C ILE A 17 -5.09 -34.37 -17.22
N MET A 18 -4.90 -34.30 -15.90
CA MET A 18 -4.33 -33.10 -15.27
C MET A 18 -2.85 -32.98 -15.64
N PRO A 19 -2.36 -31.78 -16.02
CA PRO A 19 -0.93 -31.57 -16.22
C PRO A 19 -0.18 -31.71 -14.89
N HIS A 20 0.87 -32.53 -14.88
CA HIS A 20 1.75 -32.70 -13.73
C HIS A 20 2.58 -31.43 -13.53
N LEU A 21 2.47 -30.78 -12.38
CA LEU A 21 3.37 -29.69 -12.00
C LEU A 21 4.75 -30.26 -11.62
N PRO A 22 5.86 -29.58 -11.94
CA PRO A 22 7.20 -30.02 -11.51
C PRO A 22 7.43 -29.80 -10.01
N ASP A 23 8.00 -30.81 -9.34
CA ASP A 23 8.22 -30.93 -7.88
C ASP A 23 9.32 -30.02 -7.28
N LYS A 24 9.46 -28.77 -7.74
CA LYS A 24 10.43 -27.83 -7.17
C LYS A 24 9.74 -26.64 -6.51
N THR A 25 9.34 -26.84 -5.27
CA THR A 25 8.93 -25.78 -4.34
C THR A 25 10.17 -25.09 -3.77
N SER A 26 10.18 -23.76 -3.73
CA SER A 26 11.23 -23.01 -3.03
C SER A 26 11.21 -23.34 -1.52
N PRO A 27 12.36 -23.32 -0.84
CA PRO A 27 12.49 -23.82 0.54
C PRO A 27 11.84 -22.91 1.61
N LEU A 28 10.95 -21.98 1.24
CA LEU A 28 10.43 -20.96 2.16
C LEU A 28 9.06 -21.26 2.78
N PHE A 29 8.42 -22.40 2.48
CA PHE A 29 7.11 -22.76 3.06
C PHE A 29 6.83 -24.27 3.13
N THR A 30 7.72 -25.08 3.72
CA THR A 30 7.51 -26.55 3.83
C THR A 30 6.98 -27.04 5.19
N GLN A 31 6.80 -26.16 6.18
CA GLN A 31 6.23 -26.55 7.49
C GLN A 31 4.84 -25.94 7.68
N PHE A 32 3.83 -26.54 7.06
CA PHE A 32 2.44 -26.35 7.45
C PHE A 32 2.00 -27.56 8.27
N GLU A 33 2.11 -27.47 9.60
CA GLU A 33 1.38 -28.39 10.46
C GLU A 33 -0.14 -28.12 10.35
N ARG A 34 -0.87 -29.11 9.84
CA ARG A 34 -2.33 -29.09 9.73
C ARG A 34 -2.97 -29.41 11.07
N TRP A 35 -3.08 -28.43 11.97
CA TRP A 35 -3.93 -28.58 13.15
C TRP A 35 -5.37 -28.12 12.86
N SER A 36 -6.30 -29.08 12.75
CA SER A 36 -7.76 -28.95 12.98
C SER A 36 -8.67 -28.17 12.01
N GLY A 37 -8.23 -27.78 10.81
CA GLY A 37 -9.15 -27.32 9.74
C GLY A 37 -9.86 -25.97 9.97
N LYS A 38 -9.56 -25.23 11.04
CA LYS A 38 -10.01 -23.85 11.26
C LYS A 38 -8.83 -22.89 11.04
N LYS A 39 -9.06 -21.81 10.27
CA LYS A 39 -8.09 -20.70 10.12
C LYS A 39 -7.89 -20.02 11.47
N LYS A 40 -6.92 -20.47 12.26
CA LYS A 40 -6.44 -19.69 13.41
C LYS A 40 -5.50 -18.59 12.87
N ARG A 41 -5.86 -17.35 13.15
CA ARG A 41 -4.99 -16.20 12.96
C ARG A 41 -3.78 -16.42 13.89
N LEU A 42 -2.56 -16.30 13.38
CA LEU A 42 -1.37 -16.21 14.23
C LEU A 42 -1.53 -14.94 15.08
N TYR A 43 -1.96 -15.11 16.32
CA TYR A 43 -1.88 -14.06 17.31
C TYR A 43 -0.42 -14.02 17.75
N ILE A 44 0.33 -13.05 17.24
CA ILE A 44 1.56 -12.63 17.89
C ILE A 44 1.07 -11.97 19.19
N THR A 45 1.05 -12.75 20.27
CA THR A 45 0.77 -12.24 21.60
C THR A 45 1.89 -11.27 21.95
N ASN A 46 1.55 -9.99 22.11
CA ASN A 46 2.48 -8.93 22.51
C ASN A 46 3.09 -9.14 23.92
N ASN A 47 2.80 -10.26 24.57
CA ASN A 47 3.41 -10.62 25.83
C ASN A 47 4.73 -11.34 25.53
N SER A 48 5.77 -10.52 25.56
CA SER A 48 7.17 -10.86 25.75
C SER A 48 7.39 -12.12 26.58
N GLU A 49 7.55 -13.26 25.92
CA GLU A 49 8.48 -14.28 26.38
C GLU A 49 9.85 -13.96 25.78
N PRO A 50 10.93 -13.85 26.57
CA PRO A 50 12.27 -13.65 26.05
C PRO A 50 12.67 -14.89 25.24
N GLY A 51 12.53 -14.82 23.92
CA GLY A 51 12.90 -15.90 22.99
C GLY A 51 11.98 -16.12 21.79
N THR A 52 10.77 -15.54 21.75
CA THR A 52 9.76 -15.89 20.72
C THR A 52 9.72 -14.99 19.48
N ASN A 53 10.60 -13.97 19.38
CA ASN A 53 10.74 -13.17 18.16
C ASN A 53 12.20 -13.18 17.66
N PRO A 54 12.70 -14.32 17.15
CA PRO A 54 14.12 -14.50 16.78
C PRO A 54 14.61 -13.54 15.69
N PHE A 55 13.70 -12.87 15.00
CA PHE A 55 14.01 -11.99 13.87
C PHE A 55 13.74 -10.50 14.14
N HIS A 56 13.20 -10.13 15.31
CA HIS A 56 12.87 -8.74 15.67
C HIS A 56 12.14 -7.94 14.56
N LEU A 57 11.25 -8.62 13.82
CA LEU A 57 10.65 -8.06 12.59
C LEU A 57 9.68 -6.90 12.82
N SER A 58 9.27 -6.63 14.07
CA SER A 58 8.39 -5.52 14.40
C SER A 58 8.99 -4.15 14.08
N GLN A 59 10.32 -4.08 13.95
CA GLN A 59 11.08 -2.87 13.61
C GLN A 59 11.40 -2.80 12.12
N ASN A 60 11.07 -3.85 11.36
CA ASN A 60 11.36 -3.91 9.94
C ASN A 60 10.22 -3.25 9.14
N LEU A 61 10.56 -2.19 8.40
CA LEU A 61 9.63 -1.45 7.55
C LEU A 61 8.84 -2.39 6.62
N PHE A 62 9.53 -3.26 5.90
CA PHE A 62 8.92 -4.15 4.91
C PHE A 62 8.01 -5.18 5.56
N ALA A 63 8.43 -5.76 6.70
CA ALA A 63 7.60 -6.69 7.46
C ALA A 63 6.29 -6.03 7.90
N ASN A 64 6.36 -4.79 8.40
CA ASN A 64 5.17 -4.03 8.81
C ASN A 64 4.25 -3.67 7.62
N LEU A 65 4.82 -3.31 6.46
CA LEU A 65 4.05 -3.06 5.24
C LEU A 65 3.27 -4.31 4.81
N VAL A 66 3.92 -5.48 4.73
CA VAL A 66 3.30 -6.72 4.27
C VAL A 66 2.37 -7.36 5.31
N ALA A 67 2.65 -7.18 6.60
CA ALA A 67 1.79 -7.67 7.68
C ALA A 67 0.48 -6.89 7.81
N SER A 68 0.38 -5.71 7.18
CA SER A 68 -0.83 -4.91 7.24
C SER A 68 -2.04 -5.63 6.61
N PRO A 69 -3.28 -5.41 7.10
CA PRO A 69 -4.45 -6.11 6.62
C PRO A 69 -4.59 -6.04 5.10
N MET A 70 -4.79 -7.20 4.45
CA MET A 70 -5.04 -7.28 3.03
C MET A 70 -6.38 -6.61 2.67
N ARG A 71 -6.37 -5.77 1.64
CA ARG A 71 -7.56 -5.16 1.06
C ARG A 71 -7.64 -5.52 -0.41
N HIS A 72 -8.87 -5.66 -0.89
CA HIS A 72 -9.11 -5.86 -2.30
C HIS A 72 -9.01 -4.52 -3.01
N GLU A 73 -8.15 -4.44 -4.01
CA GLU A 73 -8.06 -3.30 -4.90
C GLU A 73 -8.94 -3.57 -6.12
N ARG A 74 -9.89 -2.67 -6.36
CA ARG A 74 -11.03 -2.93 -7.24
C ARG A 74 -10.64 -3.02 -8.71
N PHE A 75 -9.66 -2.25 -9.15
CA PHE A 75 -9.34 -2.13 -10.57
C PHE A 75 -8.51 -3.29 -11.08
N SER A 76 -7.42 -3.61 -10.40
CA SER A 76 -6.59 -4.77 -10.69
C SER A 76 -7.21 -6.08 -10.23
N LYS A 77 -8.26 -6.03 -9.39
CA LYS A 77 -8.87 -7.19 -8.72
C LYS A 77 -7.86 -8.00 -7.89
N THR A 78 -6.77 -7.36 -7.47
CA THR A 78 -5.73 -7.98 -6.64
C THR A 78 -6.02 -7.74 -5.16
N LYS A 79 -5.35 -8.51 -4.29
CA LYS A 79 -5.33 -8.24 -2.85
C LYS A 79 -3.95 -7.71 -2.49
N SER A 80 -3.93 -6.55 -1.86
CA SER A 80 -2.68 -5.90 -1.44
C SER A 80 -2.77 -5.46 0.02
N PRO A 81 -1.65 -5.44 0.74
CA PRO A 81 -1.61 -4.88 2.09
C PRO A 81 -2.14 -3.45 2.09
N LYS A 82 -3.00 -3.09 3.05
CA LYS A 82 -3.65 -1.78 3.08
C LYS A 82 -2.63 -0.63 3.03
N LEU A 83 -1.45 -0.78 3.64
CA LEU A 83 -0.45 0.30 3.72
C LEU A 83 0.17 0.62 2.36
N LEU A 84 0.07 -0.29 1.38
CA LEU A 84 0.49 -0.07 0.00
C LEU A 84 -0.60 0.58 -0.87
N LEU A 85 -1.77 0.84 -0.30
CA LEU A 85 -2.93 1.39 -0.99
C LEU A 85 -3.28 2.78 -0.46
N ILE A 86 -3.85 3.61 -1.33
CA ILE A 86 -4.47 4.87 -0.96
C ILE A 86 -5.91 4.60 -0.55
N GLN A 87 -6.35 5.23 0.54
CA GLN A 87 -7.74 5.19 0.95
C GLN A 87 -8.52 6.29 0.22
N SER A 88 -9.64 5.93 -0.39
CA SER A 88 -10.59 6.89 -0.96
C SER A 88 -11.87 6.94 -0.13
N LYS A 89 -12.42 8.14 0.01
CA LYS A 89 -13.62 8.42 0.81
C LYS A 89 -14.53 9.40 0.11
N ILE A 90 -15.82 9.30 0.43
CA ILE A 90 -16.79 10.31 0.05
C ILE A 90 -17.23 11.03 1.32
N ASP A 91 -17.09 12.34 1.34
CA ASP A 91 -17.72 13.15 2.36
C ASP A 91 -19.23 13.19 2.07
N MET A 92 -20.03 12.62 2.98
CA MET A 92 -21.48 12.49 2.78
C MET A 92 -22.20 13.84 2.76
N LYS A 93 -21.62 14.91 3.33
CA LYS A 93 -22.23 16.25 3.33
C LYS A 93 -22.04 16.94 1.98
N SER A 94 -20.80 16.99 1.49
CA SER A 94 -20.46 17.62 0.21
C SER A 94 -20.60 16.69 -1.00
N LYS A 95 -20.81 15.39 -0.78
CA LYS A 95 -20.73 14.30 -1.77
C LYS A 95 -19.41 14.29 -2.56
N GLN A 96 -18.35 14.91 -2.01
CA GLN A 96 -17.06 15.04 -2.66
C GLN A 96 -16.21 13.78 -2.42
N LEU A 97 -15.70 13.20 -3.50
CA LEU A 97 -14.70 12.14 -3.44
C LEU A 97 -13.33 12.75 -3.12
N LYS A 98 -12.61 12.14 -2.18
CA LYS A 98 -11.25 12.53 -1.77
C LYS A 98 -10.36 11.29 -1.58
N LEU A 99 -9.08 11.45 -1.85
CA LEU A 99 -8.03 10.53 -1.41
C LEU A 99 -7.50 11.00 -0.06
N CYS A 100 -7.10 10.08 0.81
CA CYS A 100 -6.58 10.40 2.14
C CYS A 100 -5.11 9.97 2.26
N SER A 101 -4.23 10.89 2.67
CA SER A 101 -2.82 10.58 2.94
C SER A 101 -2.69 9.63 4.14
N ILE A 102 -3.47 9.89 5.18
CA ILE A 102 -3.55 9.13 6.43
C ILE A 102 -4.81 8.26 6.43
N GLN A 103 -4.65 6.98 6.71
CA GLN A 103 -5.78 6.03 6.69
C GLN A 103 -6.63 6.21 7.93
N SER A 104 -7.90 6.57 7.74
CA SER A 104 -8.88 6.62 8.82
C SER A 104 -9.66 5.31 8.94
N ARG A 105 -9.93 4.91 10.18
CA ARG A 105 -10.71 3.69 10.51
C ARG A 105 -12.22 3.89 10.38
N THR A 106 -12.68 5.13 10.31
CA THR A 106 -14.10 5.46 10.33
C THR A 106 -14.66 5.64 8.91
N GLY A 107 -15.97 5.49 8.80
CA GLY A 107 -16.70 5.76 7.57
C GLY A 107 -16.62 4.70 6.48
N LYS A 108 -17.28 5.03 5.37
CA LYS A 108 -17.40 4.21 4.17
C LYS A 108 -16.16 4.41 3.30
N ASN A 109 -15.27 3.42 3.29
CA ASN A 109 -13.94 3.54 2.69
C ASN A 109 -13.78 2.61 1.49
N SER A 110 -13.02 3.04 0.49
CA SER A 110 -12.49 2.20 -0.58
C SER A 110 -10.97 2.33 -0.63
N TYR A 111 -10.33 1.44 -1.38
CA TYR A 111 -8.87 1.39 -1.51
C TYR A 111 -8.49 1.29 -2.98
N VAL A 112 -7.48 2.08 -3.35
CA VAL A 112 -6.97 2.21 -4.72
C VAL A 112 -5.45 2.12 -4.73
N LEU A 113 -4.87 1.82 -5.89
CA LEU A 113 -3.41 1.69 -6.03
C LEU A 113 -2.70 3.01 -5.71
N ASN A 114 -1.61 2.93 -4.96
CA ASN A 114 -0.74 4.07 -4.67
C ASN A 114 0.21 4.35 -5.84
N SER A 115 -0.32 4.90 -6.93
CA SER A 115 0.44 5.28 -8.12
C SER A 115 -0.29 6.41 -8.85
N GLU A 116 0.39 7.53 -9.07
CA GLU A 116 -0.14 8.69 -9.75
C GLU A 116 -0.63 8.35 -11.16
N LYS A 117 0.20 7.72 -11.98
CA LYS A 117 -0.15 7.30 -13.36
C LYS A 117 -1.39 6.41 -13.44
N VAL A 118 -1.55 5.52 -12.47
CA VAL A 118 -2.72 4.63 -12.41
C VAL A 118 -3.95 5.44 -12.03
N LEU A 119 -3.81 6.34 -11.06
CA LEU A 119 -4.90 7.19 -10.61
C LEU A 119 -5.33 8.22 -11.67
N GLU A 120 -4.43 8.76 -12.48
CA GLU A 120 -4.77 9.61 -13.63
C GLU A 120 -5.72 8.89 -14.60
N LYS A 121 -5.45 7.60 -14.86
CA LYS A 121 -6.32 6.77 -15.71
C LYS A 121 -7.68 6.51 -15.04
N MET A 122 -7.70 6.28 -13.73
CA MET A 122 -8.91 5.99 -12.96
C MET A 122 -9.79 7.22 -12.71
N ALA A 123 -9.18 8.40 -12.54
CA ALA A 123 -9.85 9.67 -12.29
C ALA A 123 -10.76 10.12 -13.45
N LYS A 124 -10.78 9.40 -14.56
CA LYS A 124 -11.80 9.55 -15.60
C LYS A 124 -13.21 9.24 -15.07
N SER A 125 -13.33 8.32 -14.11
CA SER A 125 -14.61 7.88 -13.53
C SER A 125 -14.57 7.87 -11.99
N PRO A 126 -15.24 8.83 -11.32
CA PRO A 126 -15.35 8.87 -9.85
C PRO A 126 -15.94 7.58 -9.25
N MET A 127 -16.81 6.91 -10.01
CA MET A 127 -17.44 5.67 -9.59
C MET A 127 -16.42 4.55 -9.32
N VAL A 128 -15.32 4.48 -10.07
CA VAL A 128 -14.28 3.45 -9.90
C VAL A 128 -13.57 3.62 -8.55
N LEU A 129 -13.34 4.87 -8.16
CA LEU A 129 -12.62 5.26 -6.95
C LEU A 129 -13.53 5.24 -5.70
N SER A 130 -14.84 5.33 -5.88
CA SER A 130 -15.81 5.37 -4.78
C SER A 130 -16.05 4.02 -4.07
N PRO A 131 -16.48 4.02 -2.80
CA PRO A 131 -16.94 2.83 -2.11
C PRO A 131 -18.26 2.27 -2.67
N LEU A 132 -18.22 1.05 -3.20
CA LEU A 132 -19.36 0.38 -3.85
C LEU A 132 -20.62 0.25 -2.98
N HIS A 133 -20.46 0.07 -1.68
CA HIS A 133 -21.56 -0.12 -0.74
C HIS A 133 -22.39 1.15 -0.52
N LEU A 134 -21.96 2.29 -1.07
CA LEU A 134 -22.79 3.50 -1.15
C LEU A 134 -23.93 3.34 -2.14
N TYR A 135 -23.73 2.58 -3.21
CA TYR A 135 -24.72 2.38 -4.28
C TYR A 135 -25.68 1.22 -4.00
N SER A 136 -25.25 0.24 -3.19
CA SER A 136 -26.06 -0.96 -2.91
C SER A 136 -27.06 -0.76 -1.78
N SER A 137 -26.91 0.30 -0.97
CA SER A 137 -27.77 0.49 0.19
C SER A 137 -28.99 1.33 -0.18
N LYS A 138 -30.19 0.81 0.09
CA LYS A 138 -31.47 1.55 -0.02
C LYS A 138 -31.58 2.74 0.97
N ILE A 139 -30.61 2.87 1.88
CA ILE A 139 -30.60 3.84 2.99
C ILE A 139 -29.84 5.12 2.61
N THR A 140 -28.73 5.02 1.87
CA THR A 140 -28.04 6.19 1.31
C THR A 140 -28.46 6.38 -0.14
N ASN A 141 -29.38 7.32 -0.40
CA ASN A 141 -29.76 7.79 -1.74
C ASN A 141 -28.58 8.55 -2.38
N LEU A 142 -27.49 7.84 -2.69
CA LEU A 142 -26.34 8.40 -3.38
C LEU A 142 -26.25 7.77 -4.77
N ASN A 143 -26.65 8.52 -5.78
CA ASN A 143 -26.46 8.08 -7.16
C ASN A 143 -25.00 8.33 -7.59
N PRO A 144 -24.43 7.52 -8.50
CA PRO A 144 -23.09 7.77 -9.04
C PRO A 144 -22.92 9.17 -9.64
N SER A 145 -24.00 9.74 -10.20
CA SER A 145 -24.06 11.10 -10.74
C SER A 145 -23.87 12.19 -9.67
N ASP A 146 -24.17 11.89 -8.41
CA ASP A 146 -24.14 12.87 -7.33
C ASP A 146 -22.74 13.08 -6.77
N ILE A 147 -21.77 12.25 -7.19
CA ILE A 147 -20.41 12.29 -6.66
C ILE A 147 -19.64 13.38 -7.38
N ALA A 148 -19.31 14.42 -6.62
CA ALA A 148 -18.46 15.49 -7.10
C ALA A 148 -16.99 15.05 -7.02
N MET A 149 -16.25 15.27 -8.10
CA MET A 149 -14.80 15.13 -8.14
C MET A 149 -14.25 16.17 -9.09
N ASP A 150 -13.43 17.07 -8.58
CA ASP A 150 -12.68 18.00 -9.40
C ASP A 150 -11.52 17.25 -10.06
N LYS A 151 -11.71 16.85 -11.32
CA LYS A 151 -10.73 16.04 -12.06
C LYS A 151 -9.39 16.74 -12.24
N GLN A 152 -9.36 18.08 -12.26
CA GLN A 152 -8.14 18.85 -12.50
C GLN A 152 -7.28 18.90 -11.23
N SER A 153 -7.91 19.12 -10.08
CA SER A 153 -7.19 19.26 -8.81
C SER A 153 -7.14 17.99 -7.95
N PHE A 154 -7.86 16.91 -8.30
CA PHE A 154 -8.00 15.73 -7.44
C PHE A 154 -6.68 15.11 -6.99
N LEU A 155 -5.76 14.90 -7.93
CA LEU A 155 -4.45 14.30 -7.64
C LEU A 155 -3.50 15.31 -6.99
N GLU A 156 -3.53 16.55 -7.45
CA GLU A 156 -2.72 17.62 -6.89
C GLU A 156 -3.08 17.89 -5.42
N ASN A 157 -4.36 17.91 -5.08
CA ASN A 157 -4.83 18.04 -3.70
C ASN A 157 -4.31 16.90 -2.82
N TYR A 158 -4.30 15.67 -3.32
CA TYR A 158 -3.75 14.53 -2.59
C TYR A 158 -2.23 14.63 -2.42
N ARG A 159 -1.51 15.04 -3.47
CA ARG A 159 -0.06 15.28 -3.45
C ARG A 159 0.29 16.33 -2.39
N ILE A 160 -0.40 17.48 -2.40
CA ILE A 160 -0.25 18.54 -1.40
C ILE A 160 -0.59 18.04 0.01
N GLU A 161 -1.69 17.30 0.19
CA GLU A 161 -2.09 16.72 1.49
C GLU A 161 -1.01 15.77 2.02
N LEU A 162 -0.44 14.93 1.17
CA LEU A 162 0.60 13.97 1.52
C LEU A 162 1.91 14.68 1.92
N ILE A 163 2.36 15.66 1.14
CA ILE A 163 3.53 16.48 1.44
C ILE A 163 3.34 17.22 2.77
N ASN A 164 2.19 17.86 2.98
CA ASN A 164 1.88 18.57 4.22
C ASN A 164 1.85 17.63 5.42
N SER A 165 1.30 16.43 5.27
CA SER A 165 1.29 15.41 6.33
C SER A 165 2.70 14.99 6.72
N ILE A 166 3.59 14.81 5.73
CA ILE A 166 5.00 14.48 5.96
C ILE A 166 5.72 15.62 6.67
N LYS A 167 5.60 16.86 6.18
CA LYS A 167 6.19 18.06 6.80
C LYS A 167 5.73 18.24 8.25
N GLN A 168 4.44 18.07 8.51
CA GLN A 168 3.88 18.17 9.87
C GLN A 168 4.44 17.07 10.78
N ALA A 169 4.56 15.84 10.28
CA ALA A 169 5.16 14.76 11.04
C ALA A 169 6.66 15.02 11.31
N TYR A 170 7.43 15.52 10.34
CA TYR A 170 8.85 15.86 10.57
C TYR A 170 9.06 16.90 11.66
N LYS A 171 8.17 17.88 11.84
CA LYS A 171 8.29 18.88 12.92
C LYS A 171 8.42 18.27 14.31
N ASN A 172 7.91 17.05 14.52
CA ASN A 172 7.91 16.36 15.79
C ASN A 172 9.02 15.31 15.92
N HIS A 173 9.80 15.04 14.85
CA HIS A 173 10.65 13.84 14.74
C HIS A 173 12.02 14.14 14.10
N LEU A 174 12.77 15.11 14.65
CA LEU A 174 14.10 15.48 14.16
C LEU A 174 15.21 14.84 15.02
N LYS A 175 15.99 13.95 14.41
CA LYS A 175 17.27 13.47 14.96
C LYS A 175 18.40 13.74 13.98
N ASN A 176 19.51 14.24 14.52
CA ASN A 176 20.70 14.60 13.75
C ASN A 176 21.77 13.48 13.75
N GLU A 177 21.66 12.50 14.66
CA GLU A 177 22.61 11.39 14.76
C GLU A 177 21.95 10.05 14.42
N ALA A 178 22.65 9.24 13.62
CA ALA A 178 22.21 7.90 13.25
C ALA A 178 22.51 6.88 14.34
N LYS A 179 21.54 6.01 14.63
CA LYS A 179 21.74 4.75 15.37
C LYS A 179 21.53 3.55 14.45
N GLU A 180 22.02 2.40 14.90
CA GLU A 180 21.72 1.13 14.21
C GLU A 180 20.22 0.90 14.12
N GLY A 181 19.73 0.52 12.94
CA GLY A 181 18.31 0.27 12.72
C GLY A 181 17.43 1.52 12.56
N ASP A 182 18.00 2.73 12.67
CA ASP A 182 17.32 3.94 12.22
C ASP A 182 17.21 3.96 10.69
N ILE A 183 16.24 4.70 10.18
CA ILE A 183 16.02 4.90 8.74
C ILE A 183 16.51 6.30 8.38
N GLY A 184 17.53 6.37 7.54
CA GLY A 184 18.02 7.64 7.00
C GLY A 184 17.15 8.09 5.84
N VAL A 185 16.70 9.35 5.85
CA VAL A 185 16.04 9.97 4.70
C VAL A 185 16.92 11.11 4.20
N ILE A 186 17.25 11.08 2.92
CA ILE A 186 18.14 12.04 2.28
C ILE A 186 17.54 12.61 0.99
N TYR A 187 18.09 13.72 0.54
CA TYR A 187 17.92 14.24 -0.80
C TYR A 187 19.28 14.29 -1.50
N ASP A 188 19.50 13.40 -2.46
CA ASP A 188 20.73 13.35 -3.27
C ASP A 188 20.36 13.00 -4.72
N GLU A 189 20.31 14.00 -5.59
CA GLU A 189 20.00 13.83 -7.02
C GLU A 189 21.05 13.02 -7.77
N SER A 190 22.29 12.97 -7.27
CA SER A 190 23.39 12.23 -7.90
C SER A 190 23.27 10.73 -7.68
N ASN A 191 22.56 10.31 -6.63
CA ASN A 191 22.35 8.91 -6.30
C ASN A 191 21.03 8.38 -6.91
N PRO A 192 21.07 7.51 -7.92
CA PRO A 192 19.86 7.01 -8.58
C PRO A 192 19.07 6.01 -7.73
N LYS A 193 19.62 5.52 -6.60
CA LYS A 193 18.98 4.50 -5.78
C LYS A 193 17.94 5.13 -4.85
N ILE A 194 16.68 4.74 -5.02
CA ILE A 194 15.57 5.17 -4.14
C ILE A 194 15.73 4.65 -2.71
N MET A 195 16.21 3.41 -2.57
CA MET A 195 16.45 2.77 -1.27
C MET A 195 17.71 1.92 -1.33
N GLU A 196 18.53 1.99 -0.29
CA GLU A 196 19.70 1.13 -0.14
C GLU A 196 20.01 0.86 1.33
N ILE A 197 20.75 -0.22 1.61
CA ILE A 197 21.31 -0.48 2.94
C ILE A 197 22.73 0.04 2.93
N ILE A 198 23.04 0.96 3.84
CA ILE A 198 24.38 1.52 4.03
C ILE A 198 25.01 0.99 5.31
N ASN A 199 26.33 0.89 5.33
CA ASN A 199 27.11 0.67 6.55
C ASN A 199 27.38 2.02 7.20
N ILE A 200 27.08 2.15 8.48
CA ILE A 200 27.42 3.28 9.35
C ILE A 200 28.40 2.82 10.43
N LEU A 201 29.05 3.76 11.12
CA LEU A 201 30.00 3.46 12.20
C LEU A 201 29.44 2.51 13.26
N LYS A 202 28.13 2.58 13.50
CA LYS A 202 27.42 1.81 14.54
C LYS A 202 26.57 0.65 13.98
N GLY A 203 26.79 0.19 12.73
CA GLY A 203 26.05 -0.95 12.16
C GLY A 203 25.50 -0.69 10.76
N ARG A 204 24.30 -1.22 10.46
CA ARG A 204 23.64 -1.02 9.15
C ARG A 204 22.39 -0.15 9.29
N GLN A 205 22.10 0.61 8.23
CA GLN A 205 20.97 1.51 8.16
C GLN A 205 20.30 1.42 6.79
N LEU A 206 18.96 1.41 6.77
CA LEU A 206 18.20 1.64 5.56
C LEU A 206 18.22 3.14 5.24
N GLN A 207 18.68 3.49 4.05
CA GLN A 207 18.63 4.85 3.53
C GLN A 207 17.56 4.94 2.43
N ILE A 208 16.72 5.96 2.53
CA ILE A 208 15.69 6.34 1.57
C ILE A 208 16.12 7.65 0.92
N ASN A 209 16.27 7.65 -0.41
CA ASN A 209 16.66 8.85 -1.15
C ASN A 209 15.47 9.43 -1.91
N LEU A 210 15.11 10.66 -1.56
CA LEU A 210 14.08 11.43 -2.24
C LEU A 210 14.61 12.18 -3.47
N GLY A 211 15.94 12.36 -3.61
CA GLY A 211 16.56 12.97 -4.80
C GLY A 211 16.47 12.11 -6.05
N ALA A 212 16.17 10.81 -5.90
CA ALA A 212 15.85 9.94 -7.02
C ALA A 212 14.46 10.24 -7.64
N LEU A 213 13.65 11.10 -7.00
CA LEU A 213 12.41 11.62 -7.58
C LEU A 213 12.76 12.77 -8.54
N LYS A 214 12.21 12.76 -9.74
CA LYS A 214 12.45 13.79 -10.78
C LYS A 214 11.82 15.16 -10.46
N GLU A 215 11.40 15.38 -9.23
CA GLU A 215 10.64 16.55 -8.80
C GLU A 215 11.30 17.16 -7.56
N SER A 216 11.39 18.49 -7.54
CA SER A 216 11.98 19.29 -6.43
C SER A 216 11.28 19.14 -5.08
N ILE A 217 10.20 18.35 -5.01
CA ILE A 217 9.50 18.05 -3.75
C ILE A 217 10.44 17.43 -2.72
N GLY A 218 11.41 16.62 -3.16
CA GLY A 218 12.31 15.97 -2.22
C GLY A 218 13.05 16.97 -1.32
N GLU A 219 13.49 18.09 -1.89
CA GLU A 219 14.14 19.19 -1.18
C GLU A 219 13.16 19.93 -0.24
N GLU A 220 11.93 20.14 -0.70
CA GLU A 220 10.88 20.80 0.09
C GLU A 220 10.45 19.98 1.33
N VAL A 221 10.58 18.66 1.26
CA VAL A 221 10.16 17.72 2.30
C VAL A 221 11.31 17.38 3.25
N VAL A 222 12.53 17.22 2.72
CA VAL A 222 13.73 16.83 3.47
C VAL A 222 14.89 17.75 3.04
N PRO A 223 15.04 18.91 3.69
CA PRO A 223 16.07 19.88 3.29
C PRO A 223 17.49 19.41 3.65
N SER A 224 17.62 18.44 4.55
CA SER A 224 18.90 17.83 4.92
C SER A 224 18.73 16.39 5.38
N LYS A 225 19.83 15.66 5.52
CA LYS A 225 19.81 14.26 5.99
C LYS A 225 19.16 14.16 7.37
N HIS A 226 18.12 13.34 7.47
CA HIS A 226 17.40 13.09 8.72
C HIS A 226 17.38 11.60 9.06
N PHE A 227 17.29 11.29 10.35
CA PHE A 227 17.18 9.92 10.84
C PHE A 227 15.86 9.72 11.56
N LEU A 228 15.14 8.68 11.15
CA LEU A 228 13.85 8.28 11.70
C LEU A 228 14.03 7.01 12.53
N ASP A 229 13.50 7.02 13.74
CA ASP A 229 13.44 5.86 14.60
C ASP A 229 12.44 4.84 14.03
N SER A 230 12.88 3.62 13.77
CA SER A 230 12.01 2.58 13.23
C SER A 230 10.88 2.15 14.19
N LYS A 231 10.96 2.50 15.48
CA LYS A 231 9.93 2.19 16.48
C LYS A 231 8.93 3.33 16.66
N THR A 232 9.41 4.57 16.81
CA THR A 232 8.54 5.72 17.11
C THR A 232 8.03 6.43 15.87
N ASP A 233 8.78 6.39 14.78
CA ASP A 233 8.54 7.25 13.61
C ASP A 233 7.96 6.46 12.43
N MET A 234 7.48 5.23 12.70
CA MET A 234 7.01 4.30 11.67
C MET A 234 5.90 4.88 10.79
N ASP A 235 5.00 5.69 11.35
CA ASP A 235 3.95 6.35 10.56
C ASP A 235 4.53 7.36 9.56
N LEU A 236 5.54 8.13 9.96
CA LEU A 236 6.27 9.04 9.07
C LEU A 236 7.02 8.27 7.98
N VAL A 237 7.70 7.18 8.34
CA VAL A 237 8.37 6.30 7.37
C VAL A 237 7.37 5.75 6.35
N ILE A 238 6.17 5.36 6.78
CA ILE A 238 5.09 4.91 5.87
C ILE A 238 4.64 6.05 4.94
N LEU A 239 4.50 7.28 5.43
CA LEU A 239 4.12 8.43 4.61
C LEU A 239 5.20 8.75 3.56
N VAL A 240 6.48 8.73 3.94
CA VAL A 240 7.62 8.90 3.02
C VAL A 240 7.61 7.79 1.95
N TYR A 241 7.42 6.54 2.38
CA TYR A 241 7.33 5.41 1.45
C TYR A 241 6.11 5.52 0.52
N LYS A 242 4.97 6.05 1.00
CA LYS A 242 3.81 6.32 0.17
C LYS A 242 4.08 7.39 -0.89
N LEU A 243 4.75 8.48 -0.52
CA LEU A 243 5.13 9.53 -1.46
C LEU A 243 6.01 8.97 -2.57
N LEU A 244 7.04 8.18 -2.19
CA LEU A 244 7.90 7.51 -3.16
C LEU A 244 7.11 6.63 -4.13
N ASN A 245 6.23 5.75 -3.63
CA ASN A 245 5.45 4.88 -4.49
C ASN A 245 4.44 5.64 -5.35
N PHE A 246 3.88 6.74 -4.85
CA PHE A 246 2.92 7.56 -5.59
C PHE A 246 3.57 8.19 -6.83
N LEU A 247 4.75 8.81 -6.64
CA LEU A 247 5.50 9.52 -7.68
C LEU A 247 6.39 8.61 -8.54
N LYS A 248 6.60 7.36 -8.12
CA LYS A 248 7.43 6.41 -8.85
C LYS A 248 6.79 6.08 -10.20
N ASN A 249 7.55 6.36 -11.25
CA ASN A 249 7.22 6.17 -12.65
C ASN A 249 6.97 4.71 -13.05
#